data_AF-A0A0D3LKW3-F1
#
_entry.id   AF-A0A0D3LKW3-F1
#
_cell.length_a   1.000
_cell.length_b   1.000
_cell.length_c   1.000
_cell.angle_alpha   90.00
_cell.angle_beta   90.00
_cell.angle_gamma   90.00
#
_symmetry.space_group_name_H-M   'P 1'
#
loop_
_entity.id
_entity.type
_entity.pdbx_description
1 polymer ?
#
loop_
_entity_poly.entity_id
_entity_poly.type
_entity_poly.pdbx_seq_one_letter_code
_entity_poly.pdbx_strand_id
1 'polypeptide(L)'
;MQVYTYNPTRPDFQDLEGAFARKTDRELRQAYLLYRLIQNPVLMKTLTSAGQLAVTLHLPVKSLIKHTVYKQFCGGESLKEVMEVVDKLDDEHVYTMLDYAAEAEETEVGFEQALNQILNNIAIARHSHGIGAISIKMSALGHRGIFEKYAVDRNALSQEEEISYELTCRRLDTICEYAADANVAIYIDAEESWIQEPIDTLTEQMMERYNRKQCIVFNTLQMYRADRLNYLEELLERAREKGFISGIKLVRGAYWEKERERAHAMKYTSPVYPTKEKTDESFNKAVMMCLVRLPHLHLCLATHNQESIQLVVREVTRCKLEKFRSHLHFSQLYGMSDNLTFALAKAGFNTSKYLPYGEVDKALPYLIRRAEENTAISGQMSRELQLLKEELRRRKLVS
;
A
#
# COMPACT_ATOMS: atom_id res chain seq x y z
N MET A 1 -15.62 1.26 -11.42
CA MET A 1 -14.56 1.77 -12.32
C MET A 1 -15.00 1.63 -13.78
N GLN A 2 -15.01 2.74 -14.54
CA GLN A 2 -15.05 2.68 -16.00
C GLN A 2 -13.73 2.06 -16.49
N VAL A 3 -13.81 1.05 -17.35
CA VAL A 3 -12.63 0.32 -17.83
C VAL A 3 -12.18 0.96 -19.14
N TYR A 4 -10.98 1.51 -19.19
CA TYR A 4 -10.38 2.00 -20.43
C TYR A 4 -10.34 0.87 -21.49
N THR A 5 -10.84 1.12 -22.70
CA THR A 5 -11.00 0.11 -23.77
C THR A 5 -9.75 -0.03 -24.63
N TYR A 6 -8.61 -0.38 -24.04
CA TYR A 6 -7.39 -0.70 -24.78
C TYR A 6 -7.12 -2.21 -24.81
N ASN A 7 -6.76 -2.73 -25.99
CA ASN A 7 -6.17 -4.06 -26.12
C ASN A 7 -4.80 -4.05 -25.41
N PRO A 8 -4.54 -4.98 -24.48
CA PRO A 8 -3.30 -4.93 -23.71
C PRO A 8 -2.11 -5.18 -24.63
N THR A 9 -1.14 -4.28 -24.60
CA THR A 9 0.15 -4.49 -25.25
C THR A 9 1.18 -4.92 -24.22
N ARG A 10 2.35 -5.40 -24.66
CA ARG A 10 3.44 -5.69 -23.73
C ARG A 10 3.98 -4.36 -23.18
N PRO A 11 4.02 -4.14 -21.86
CA PRO A 11 4.61 -2.93 -21.28
C PRO A 11 6.10 -2.81 -21.63
N ASP A 12 6.51 -1.60 -22.01
CA ASP A 12 7.92 -1.25 -22.17
C ASP A 12 8.43 -0.55 -20.91
N PHE A 13 9.12 -1.30 -20.06
CA PHE A 13 9.69 -0.80 -18.81
C PHE A 13 11.00 -0.01 -18.99
N GLN A 14 11.51 0.08 -20.23
CA GLN A 14 12.72 0.81 -20.58
C GLN A 14 12.43 2.17 -21.24
N ASP A 15 11.14 2.49 -21.51
CA ASP A 15 10.69 3.79 -22.01
C ASP A 15 10.85 4.88 -20.92
N LEU A 16 12.09 5.34 -20.71
CA LEU A 16 12.42 6.36 -19.71
C LEU A 16 11.83 7.74 -20.07
N GLU A 17 11.74 8.02 -21.37
CA GLU A 17 11.14 9.27 -21.86
C GLU A 17 9.68 9.36 -21.46
N GLY A 18 8.88 8.32 -21.71
CA GLY A 18 7.50 8.23 -21.27
C GLY A 18 7.38 8.20 -19.73
N ALA A 19 8.22 7.42 -19.05
CA ALA A 19 8.19 7.27 -17.60
C ALA A 19 8.42 8.59 -16.85
N PHE A 20 9.28 9.46 -17.38
CA PHE A 20 9.70 10.70 -16.72
C PHE A 20 9.23 11.98 -17.43
N ALA A 21 8.41 11.89 -18.48
CA ALA A 21 7.92 13.02 -19.27
C ALA A 21 7.37 14.18 -18.39
N ARG A 22 6.73 13.82 -17.28
CA ARG A 22 6.05 14.77 -16.37
C ARG A 22 6.97 15.42 -15.34
N LYS A 23 8.18 14.89 -15.15
CA LYS A 23 9.13 15.47 -14.20
C LYS A 23 9.93 16.54 -14.92
N THR A 24 9.96 17.73 -14.30
CA THR A 24 10.87 18.79 -14.70
C THR A 24 12.33 18.39 -14.43
N ASP A 25 13.27 19.04 -15.11
CA ASP A 25 14.70 18.83 -14.88
C ASP A 25 15.13 19.14 -13.44
N ARG A 26 14.40 20.03 -12.76
CA ARG A 26 14.60 20.32 -11.33
C ARG A 26 14.15 19.14 -10.48
N GLU A 27 12.96 18.61 -10.73
CA GLU A 27 12.41 17.46 -9.99
C GLU A 27 13.25 16.21 -10.17
N LEU A 28 13.75 15.95 -11.39
CA LEU A 28 14.67 14.83 -11.64
C LEU A 28 15.98 14.95 -10.86
N ARG A 29 16.58 16.14 -10.82
CA ARG A 29 17.81 16.37 -10.02
C ARG A 29 17.56 16.24 -8.52
N GLN A 30 16.42 16.75 -8.04
CA GLN A 30 16.03 16.65 -6.63
C GLN A 30 15.79 15.19 -6.24
N ALA A 31 15.04 14.43 -7.05
CA ALA A 31 14.86 13.00 -6.85
C ALA A 31 16.21 12.28 -6.87
N TYR A 32 17.06 12.49 -7.88
CA TYR A 32 18.37 11.87 -7.95
C TYR A 32 19.23 12.13 -6.70
N LEU A 33 19.27 13.36 -6.20
CA LEU A 33 19.99 13.69 -4.97
C LEU A 33 19.39 12.96 -3.76
N LEU A 34 18.06 12.98 -3.61
CA LEU A 34 17.36 12.31 -2.51
C LEU A 34 17.63 10.80 -2.52
N TYR A 35 17.52 10.14 -3.68
CA TYR A 35 17.80 8.70 -3.80
C TYR A 35 19.26 8.35 -3.50
N ARG A 36 20.23 9.22 -3.84
CA ARG A 36 21.63 9.05 -3.44
C ARG A 36 21.83 9.15 -1.93
N LEU A 37 21.09 10.04 -1.26
CA LEU A 37 21.12 10.14 0.20
C LEU A 37 20.53 8.88 0.83
N ILE A 38 19.37 8.42 0.33
CA ILE A 38 18.69 7.24 0.86
C ILE A 38 19.55 5.98 0.70
N GLN A 39 20.28 5.84 -0.41
CA GLN A 39 21.15 4.68 -0.63
C GLN A 39 22.30 4.55 0.39
N ASN A 40 22.61 5.57 1.19
CA ASN A 40 23.66 5.52 2.21
C ASN A 40 23.05 5.24 3.60
N PRO A 41 23.14 4.01 4.13
CA PRO A 41 22.44 3.63 5.37
C PRO A 41 22.94 4.40 6.60
N VAL A 42 24.25 4.72 6.66
CA VAL A 42 24.84 5.48 7.77
C VAL A 42 24.31 6.91 7.76
N LEU A 43 24.29 7.54 6.59
CA LEU A 43 23.78 8.90 6.43
C LEU A 43 22.27 8.96 6.69
N MET A 44 21.51 7.95 6.25
CA MET A 44 20.08 7.91 6.52
C MET A 44 19.76 7.76 7.99
N LYS A 45 20.45 6.86 8.69
CA LYS A 45 20.25 6.69 10.13
C LYS A 45 20.53 7.99 10.89
N THR A 46 21.60 8.70 10.55
CA THR A 46 21.92 9.99 11.20
C THR A 46 20.90 11.08 10.86
N LEU A 47 20.47 11.19 9.59
CA LEU A 47 19.45 12.15 9.17
C LEU A 47 18.09 11.87 9.82
N THR A 48 17.68 10.60 9.90
CA THR A 48 16.45 10.16 10.56
C THR A 48 16.45 10.55 12.04
N SER A 49 17.51 10.19 12.78
CA SER A 49 17.59 10.52 14.22
C SER A 49 17.66 12.03 14.45
N ALA A 50 18.42 12.76 13.63
CA ALA A 50 18.48 14.21 13.72
C ALA A 50 17.13 14.88 13.38
N GLY A 51 16.42 14.37 12.38
CA GLY A 51 15.09 14.83 11.98
C GLY A 51 14.05 14.61 13.07
N GLN A 52 14.03 13.41 13.67
CA GLN A 52 13.16 13.11 14.82
C GLN A 52 13.45 14.04 15.99
N LEU A 53 14.72 14.21 16.35
CA LEU A 53 15.11 15.11 17.44
C LEU A 53 14.68 16.55 17.13
N ALA A 54 14.88 17.02 15.91
CA ALA A 54 14.49 18.36 15.50
C ALA A 54 12.97 18.59 15.60
N VAL A 55 12.15 17.61 15.21
CA VAL A 55 10.69 17.69 15.35
C VAL A 55 10.27 17.65 16.82
N THR A 56 10.83 16.74 17.62
CA THR A 56 10.57 16.66 19.07
C THR A 56 10.94 17.97 19.79
N LEU A 57 12.05 18.59 19.40
CA LEU A 57 12.50 19.88 19.92
C LEU A 57 11.79 21.08 19.25
N HIS A 58 10.81 20.86 18.37
CA HIS A 58 10.07 21.90 17.66
C HIS A 58 10.98 22.88 16.88
N LEU A 59 12.12 22.42 16.39
CA LEU A 59 13.03 23.19 15.56
C LEU A 59 12.38 23.47 14.18
N PRO A 60 12.73 24.59 13.51
CA PRO A 60 12.08 25.02 12.27
C PRO A 60 12.56 24.23 11.02
N VAL A 61 12.48 22.90 11.06
CA VAL A 61 12.90 21.99 9.97
C VAL A 61 11.75 21.57 9.05
N LYS A 62 10.50 21.85 9.43
CA LYS A 62 9.29 21.42 8.70
C LYS A 62 9.31 21.81 7.22
N SER A 63 9.71 23.04 6.91
CA SER A 63 9.79 23.51 5.51
C SER A 63 10.82 22.71 4.70
N LEU A 64 11.97 22.38 5.28
CA LEU A 64 12.99 21.56 4.61
C LEU A 64 12.46 20.15 4.33
N ILE A 65 11.84 19.51 5.33
CA ILE A 65 11.24 18.18 5.20
C ILE A 65 10.14 18.19 4.12
N LYS A 66 9.25 19.20 4.16
CA LYS A 66 8.15 19.39 3.19
C LYS A 66 8.67 19.44 1.76
N HIS A 67 9.70 20.27 1.50
CA HIS A 67 10.23 20.51 0.16
C HIS A 67 11.25 19.47 -0.32
N THR A 68 11.51 18.41 0.46
CA THR A 68 12.45 17.34 0.12
C THR A 68 11.77 15.97 0.12
N VAL A 69 11.97 15.18 1.18
CA VAL A 69 11.50 13.80 1.28
C VAL A 69 9.98 13.70 1.25
N TYR A 70 9.28 14.65 1.88
CA TYR A 70 7.82 14.63 1.93
C TYR A 70 7.21 14.83 0.53
N LYS A 71 7.61 15.87 -0.22
CA LYS A 71 7.10 16.11 -1.59
C LYS A 71 7.36 14.94 -2.54
N GLN A 72 8.43 14.16 -2.33
CA GLN A 72 8.72 12.99 -3.15
C GLN A 72 7.72 11.84 -2.91
N PHE A 73 7.34 11.59 -1.65
CA PHE A 73 6.63 10.37 -1.26
C PHE A 73 5.19 10.58 -0.77
N CYS A 74 4.77 11.84 -0.57
CA CYS A 74 3.44 12.21 -0.10
C CYS A 74 2.73 13.12 -1.11
N GLY A 75 1.41 13.04 -1.16
CA GLY A 75 0.54 13.82 -2.04
C GLY A 75 0.30 15.26 -1.61
N GLY A 76 0.57 15.59 -0.34
CA GLY A 76 0.34 16.94 0.21
C GLY A 76 -0.24 16.91 1.62
N GLU A 77 -0.26 18.08 2.28
CA GLU A 77 -0.79 18.21 3.63
C GLU A 77 -2.31 18.34 3.67
N SER A 78 -2.90 18.83 2.56
CA SER A 78 -4.34 19.06 2.44
C SER A 78 -4.93 18.28 1.29
N LEU A 79 -6.24 18.03 1.35
CA LEU A 79 -6.98 17.38 0.27
C LEU A 79 -6.87 18.16 -1.06
N LYS A 80 -6.72 19.48 -1.01
CA LYS A 80 -6.51 20.29 -2.22
C LYS A 80 -5.18 19.92 -2.90
N GLU A 81 -4.09 19.87 -2.13
CA GLU A 81 -2.77 19.48 -2.65
C GLU A 81 -2.81 18.04 -3.20
N VAL A 82 -3.51 17.13 -2.50
CA VAL A 82 -3.72 15.75 -2.94
C VAL A 82 -4.43 15.70 -4.29
N MET A 83 -5.51 16.46 -4.47
CA MET A 83 -6.27 16.44 -5.73
C MET A 83 -5.43 16.91 -6.92
N GLU A 84 -4.51 17.86 -6.74
CA GLU A 84 -3.57 18.25 -7.81
C GLU A 84 -2.65 17.10 -8.23
N VAL A 85 -2.34 16.17 -7.33
CA VAL A 85 -1.57 14.96 -7.64
C VAL A 85 -2.46 13.89 -8.27
N VAL A 86 -3.69 13.72 -7.76
CA VAL A 86 -4.70 12.80 -8.32
C VAL A 86 -4.97 13.12 -9.78
N ASP A 87 -5.24 14.39 -10.11
CA ASP A 87 -5.57 14.82 -11.47
C ASP A 87 -4.41 14.51 -12.44
N LYS A 88 -3.16 14.80 -12.04
CA LYS A 88 -1.95 14.50 -12.84
C LYS A 88 -1.70 13.00 -13.06
N LEU A 89 -2.18 12.15 -12.15
CA LEU A 89 -2.09 10.70 -12.31
C LEU A 89 -3.22 10.19 -13.21
N ASP A 90 -4.43 10.70 -13.04
CA ASP A 90 -5.61 10.31 -13.82
C ASP A 90 -5.51 10.73 -15.30
N ASP A 91 -4.90 11.88 -15.60
CA ASP A 91 -4.56 12.34 -16.95
C ASP A 91 -3.78 11.27 -17.75
N GLU A 92 -3.12 10.34 -17.05
CA GLU A 92 -2.33 9.27 -17.64
C GLU A 92 -2.83 7.88 -17.25
N HIS A 93 -4.11 7.82 -16.92
CA HIS A 93 -4.85 6.59 -16.65
C HIS A 93 -4.27 5.80 -15.46
N VAL A 94 -3.67 6.50 -14.49
CA VAL A 94 -3.20 5.93 -13.24
C VAL A 94 -4.11 6.37 -12.10
N TYR A 95 -4.72 5.39 -11.45
CA TYR A 95 -5.55 5.62 -10.28
C TYR A 95 -4.71 5.99 -9.05
N THR A 96 -5.39 6.51 -8.05
CA THR A 96 -4.83 6.80 -6.73
C THR A 96 -5.49 5.91 -5.69
N MET A 97 -4.66 5.23 -4.89
CA MET A 97 -5.09 4.61 -3.63
C MET A 97 -4.71 5.56 -2.51
N LEU A 98 -5.69 6.26 -1.95
CA LEU A 98 -5.45 7.33 -1.00
C LEU A 98 -5.20 6.75 0.41
N ASP A 99 -4.14 7.21 1.06
CA ASP A 99 -3.76 6.80 2.42
C ASP A 99 -3.60 8.03 3.31
N TYR A 100 -4.43 8.12 4.36
CA TYR A 100 -4.26 9.16 5.36
C TYR A 100 -3.14 8.75 6.32
N ALA A 101 -1.98 9.38 6.15
CA ALA A 101 -0.72 8.94 6.76
C ALA A 101 -0.60 9.25 8.27
N ALA A 102 -1.59 9.92 8.86
CA ALA A 102 -1.57 10.19 10.29
C ALA A 102 -1.84 8.90 11.07
N GLU A 103 -0.92 8.54 11.96
CA GLU A 103 -1.23 7.56 12.99
C GLU A 103 -2.26 8.18 13.94
N ALA A 104 -3.38 7.49 14.16
CA ALA A 104 -4.41 7.99 15.06
C ALA A 104 -3.84 8.02 16.49
N GLU A 105 -4.24 9.02 17.25
CA GLU A 105 -4.10 8.94 18.71
C GLU A 105 -4.91 7.72 19.18
N GLU A 106 -4.31 6.85 20.01
CA GLU A 106 -5.01 5.69 20.59
C GLU A 106 -5.98 6.14 21.70
N THR A 107 -6.97 6.94 21.31
CA THR A 107 -8.05 7.45 22.14
C THR A 107 -9.34 7.40 21.33
N GLU A 108 -10.50 7.31 22.01
CA GLU A 108 -11.79 7.31 21.32
C GLU A 108 -11.99 8.56 20.45
N VAL A 109 -11.49 9.72 20.87
CA VAL A 109 -11.51 10.96 20.07
C VAL A 109 -10.65 10.79 18.80
N GLY A 110 -9.46 10.21 18.92
CA GLY A 110 -8.57 9.94 17.79
C GLY A 110 -9.19 8.96 16.79
N PHE A 111 -9.86 7.91 17.27
CA PHE A 111 -10.54 6.93 16.41
C PHE A 111 -11.74 7.55 15.68
N GLU A 112 -12.53 8.41 16.34
CA GLU A 112 -13.62 9.14 15.67
C GLU A 112 -13.10 10.14 14.63
N GLN A 113 -11.98 10.81 14.88
CA GLN A 113 -11.34 11.67 13.89
C GLN A 113 -10.88 10.87 12.66
N ALA A 114 -10.28 9.69 12.88
CA ALA A 114 -9.87 8.79 11.81
C ALA A 114 -11.08 8.31 10.99
N LEU A 115 -12.16 7.89 11.65
CA LEU A 115 -13.43 7.54 10.98
C LEU A 115 -13.92 8.67 10.09
N ASN A 116 -14.06 9.88 10.63
CA ASN A 116 -14.57 11.03 9.88
C ASN A 116 -13.68 11.38 8.68
N GLN A 117 -12.35 11.28 8.83
CA GLN A 117 -11.43 11.51 7.72
C GLN A 117 -11.57 10.44 6.63
N ILE A 118 -11.75 9.17 6.99
CA ILE A 118 -11.97 8.08 6.04
C ILE A 118 -13.29 8.27 5.29
N LEU A 119 -14.38 8.62 5.99
CA LEU A 119 -15.67 8.89 5.37
C LEU A 119 -15.61 10.08 4.40
N ASN A 120 -14.88 11.13 4.76
CA ASN A 120 -14.63 12.27 3.87
C ASN A 120 -13.84 11.86 2.61
N ASN A 121 -12.82 11.01 2.76
CA ASN A 121 -12.06 10.49 1.63
C ASN A 121 -12.94 9.65 0.69
N ILE A 122 -13.85 8.83 1.24
CA ILE A 122 -14.83 8.07 0.43
C ILE A 122 -15.78 9.02 -0.29
N ALA A 123 -16.27 10.07 0.37
CA ALA A 123 -17.15 11.06 -0.24
C ALA A 123 -16.47 11.78 -1.42
N ILE A 124 -15.18 12.10 -1.30
CA ILE A 124 -14.40 12.70 -2.39
C ILE A 124 -14.17 11.69 -3.52
N ALA A 125 -13.79 10.46 -3.18
CA ALA A 125 -13.58 9.39 -4.15
C ALA A 125 -14.84 9.08 -4.98
N ARG A 126 -16.03 9.18 -4.38
CA ARG A 126 -17.31 9.06 -5.11
C ARG A 126 -17.44 10.01 -6.29
N HIS A 127 -16.80 11.18 -6.22
CA HIS A 127 -16.88 12.24 -7.23
C HIS A 127 -15.58 12.43 -8.03
N SER A 128 -14.54 11.64 -7.77
CA SER A 128 -13.25 11.71 -8.47
C SER A 128 -12.97 10.42 -9.21
N HIS A 129 -12.82 10.49 -10.53
CA HIS A 129 -12.43 9.34 -11.34
C HIS A 129 -11.01 8.84 -11.01
N GLY A 130 -10.10 9.77 -10.66
CA GLY A 130 -8.71 9.46 -10.35
C GLY A 130 -8.50 8.72 -9.03
N ILE A 131 -9.44 8.76 -8.07
CA ILE A 131 -9.33 8.01 -6.81
C ILE A 131 -10.00 6.66 -6.97
N GLY A 132 -9.19 5.62 -7.14
CA GLY A 132 -9.69 4.25 -7.33
C GLY A 132 -10.02 3.54 -6.02
N ALA A 133 -9.39 3.93 -4.92
CA ALA A 133 -9.52 3.25 -3.63
C ALA A 133 -9.05 4.08 -2.43
N ILE A 134 -9.48 3.68 -1.24
CA ILE A 134 -9.00 4.21 0.05
C ILE A 134 -8.29 3.09 0.81
N SER A 135 -7.13 3.38 1.41
CA SER A 135 -6.44 2.49 2.33
C SER A 135 -6.75 2.87 3.77
N ILE A 136 -6.97 1.88 4.64
CA ILE A 136 -7.21 2.09 6.06
C ILE A 136 -6.41 1.09 6.91
N LYS A 137 -6.02 1.51 8.11
CA LYS A 137 -5.40 0.65 9.12
C LYS A 137 -6.36 0.45 10.27
N MET A 138 -6.47 -0.78 10.76
CA MET A 138 -7.35 -1.09 11.88
C MET A 138 -6.85 -0.48 13.18
N SER A 139 -5.54 -0.33 13.36
CA SER A 139 -4.97 0.40 14.50
C SER A 139 -5.31 1.89 14.54
N ALA A 140 -5.82 2.46 13.45
CA ALA A 140 -6.33 3.83 13.44
C ALA A 140 -7.80 3.93 13.94
N LEU A 141 -8.48 2.78 14.15
CA LEU A 141 -9.90 2.71 14.51
C LEU A 141 -10.15 2.08 15.89
N GLY A 142 -9.11 1.49 16.48
CA GLY A 142 -9.18 0.78 17.75
C GLY A 142 -7.82 0.54 18.38
N HIS A 143 -7.83 0.17 19.65
CA HIS A 143 -6.61 -0.02 20.44
C HIS A 143 -5.80 -1.22 19.99
N ARG A 144 -4.49 -1.01 19.80
CA ARG A 144 -3.56 -2.07 19.39
C ARG A 144 -3.46 -3.18 20.43
N GLY A 145 -3.46 -2.81 21.71
CA GLY A 145 -3.40 -3.76 22.83
C GLY A 145 -4.62 -4.70 22.88
N ILE A 146 -5.80 -4.24 22.45
CA ILE A 146 -7.00 -5.08 22.37
C ILE A 146 -6.85 -6.10 21.25
N PHE A 147 -6.38 -5.70 20.06
CA PHE A 147 -6.10 -6.65 18.98
C PHE A 147 -5.05 -7.69 19.39
N GLU A 148 -3.97 -7.28 20.05
CA GLU A 148 -2.93 -8.21 20.49
C GLU A 148 -3.45 -9.23 21.51
N LYS A 149 -4.27 -8.79 22.48
CA LYS A 149 -4.93 -9.70 23.43
C LYS A 149 -5.89 -10.66 22.71
N TYR A 150 -6.74 -10.14 21.84
CA TYR A 150 -7.75 -10.92 21.13
C TYR A 150 -7.12 -11.97 20.20
N ALA A 151 -5.96 -11.67 19.61
CA ALA A 151 -5.20 -12.60 18.78
C ALA A 151 -4.65 -13.81 19.58
N VAL A 152 -4.45 -13.66 20.89
CA VAL A 152 -3.97 -14.73 21.77
C VAL A 152 -5.14 -15.54 22.32
N ASP A 153 -6.14 -14.86 22.88
CA ASP A 153 -7.36 -15.48 23.41
C ASP A 153 -8.53 -14.50 23.28
N ARG A 154 -9.56 -14.92 22.55
CA ARG A 154 -10.77 -14.11 22.29
C ARG A 154 -11.57 -13.82 23.56
N ASN A 155 -11.39 -14.61 24.62
CA ASN A 155 -12.07 -14.42 25.91
C ASN A 155 -11.22 -13.64 26.93
N ALA A 156 -10.04 -13.13 26.54
CA ALA A 156 -9.14 -12.44 27.46
C ALA A 156 -9.44 -10.95 27.64
N LEU A 157 -10.44 -10.41 26.94
CA LEU A 157 -10.83 -9.01 27.05
C LEU A 157 -11.63 -8.77 28.34
N SER A 158 -11.37 -7.65 29.01
CA SER A 158 -12.27 -7.16 30.06
C SER A 158 -13.58 -6.65 29.45
N GLN A 159 -14.62 -6.47 30.26
CA GLN A 159 -15.89 -5.89 29.80
C GLN A 159 -15.72 -4.51 29.15
N GLU A 160 -14.80 -3.67 29.65
CA GLU A 160 -14.50 -2.36 29.05
C GLU A 160 -13.79 -2.51 27.70
N GLU A 161 -12.89 -3.49 27.58
CA GLU A 161 -12.18 -3.78 26.34
C GLU A 161 -13.10 -4.38 25.27
N GLU A 162 -14.07 -5.21 25.67
CA GLU A 162 -15.13 -5.71 24.79
C GLU A 162 -15.94 -4.56 24.20
N ILE A 163 -16.34 -3.58 25.02
CA ILE A 163 -17.07 -2.38 24.55
C ILE A 163 -16.24 -1.59 23.53
N SER A 164 -14.94 -1.37 23.80
CA SER A 164 -14.07 -0.65 22.86
C SER A 164 -13.81 -1.45 21.57
N TYR A 165 -13.71 -2.77 21.66
CA TYR A 165 -13.63 -3.65 20.49
C TYR A 165 -14.92 -3.58 19.66
N GLU A 166 -16.10 -3.60 20.29
CA GLU A 166 -17.37 -3.42 19.59
C GLU A 166 -17.46 -2.08 18.87
N LEU A 167 -16.99 -0.99 19.49
CA LEU A 167 -16.93 0.32 18.83
C LEU A 167 -16.02 0.28 17.59
N THR A 168 -14.87 -0.38 17.69
CA THR A 168 -13.96 -0.61 16.56
C THR A 168 -14.66 -1.35 15.41
N CYS A 169 -15.40 -2.42 15.74
CA CYS A 169 -16.21 -3.16 14.77
C CYS A 169 -17.28 -2.28 14.10
N ARG A 170 -17.98 -1.43 14.87
CA ARG A 170 -19.00 -0.50 14.34
C ARG A 170 -18.39 0.55 13.41
N ARG A 171 -17.20 1.08 13.74
CA ARG A 171 -16.48 2.03 12.86
C ARG A 171 -16.15 1.38 11.52
N LEU A 172 -15.58 0.17 11.55
CA LEU A 172 -15.25 -0.56 10.32
C LEU A 172 -16.51 -0.85 9.49
N ASP A 173 -17.59 -1.31 10.12
CA ASP A 173 -18.85 -1.58 9.42
C ASP A 173 -19.42 -0.32 8.77
N THR A 174 -19.41 0.82 9.47
CA THR A 174 -19.83 2.13 8.95
C THR A 174 -19.01 2.54 7.72
N ILE A 175 -17.69 2.36 7.77
CA ILE A 175 -16.79 2.65 6.64
C ILE A 175 -17.14 1.76 5.44
N CYS A 176 -17.31 0.46 5.66
CA CYS A 176 -17.60 -0.49 4.59
C CYS A 176 -18.99 -0.27 3.97
N GLU A 177 -20.00 0.07 4.77
CA GLU A 177 -21.34 0.45 4.30
C GLU A 177 -21.25 1.69 3.41
N TYR A 178 -20.64 2.76 3.91
CA TYR A 178 -20.51 4.02 3.17
C TYR A 178 -19.71 3.85 1.86
N ALA A 179 -18.67 3.01 1.89
CA ALA A 179 -17.88 2.67 0.71
C ALA A 179 -18.67 1.84 -0.31
N ALA A 180 -19.48 0.89 0.15
CA ALA A 180 -20.34 0.08 -0.73
C ALA A 180 -21.38 0.95 -1.44
N ASP A 181 -22.00 1.89 -0.73
CA ASP A 181 -22.95 2.86 -1.28
C ASP A 181 -22.29 3.83 -2.27
N ALA A 182 -21.05 4.23 -1.99
CA ALA A 182 -20.25 5.08 -2.87
C ALA A 182 -19.62 4.31 -4.05
N ASN A 183 -19.66 2.97 -4.04
CA ASN A 183 -18.92 2.10 -4.96
C ASN A 183 -17.41 2.41 -5.01
N VAL A 184 -16.82 2.58 -3.83
CA VAL A 184 -15.39 2.86 -3.63
C VAL A 184 -14.74 1.66 -2.96
N ALA A 185 -13.60 1.20 -3.48
CA ALA A 185 -12.88 0.09 -2.87
C ALA A 185 -12.13 0.53 -1.60
N ILE A 186 -12.19 -0.30 -0.57
CA ILE A 186 -11.47 -0.14 0.70
C ILE A 186 -10.44 -1.25 0.84
N TYR A 187 -9.19 -0.86 1.05
CA TYR A 187 -8.10 -1.77 1.33
C TYR A 187 -7.79 -1.71 2.83
N ILE A 188 -8.00 -2.83 3.52
CA ILE A 188 -7.55 -2.98 4.90
C ILE A 188 -6.07 -3.35 4.84
N ASP A 189 -5.21 -2.45 5.30
CA ASP A 189 -3.78 -2.69 5.34
C ASP A 189 -3.42 -3.69 6.43
N ALA A 190 -2.45 -4.55 6.10
CA ALA A 190 -1.89 -5.48 7.07
C ALA A 190 -0.79 -4.81 7.89
N GLU A 191 -0.79 -5.13 9.17
CA GLU A 191 0.08 -4.58 10.18
C GLU A 191 0.98 -5.69 10.74
N GLU A 192 1.40 -5.62 11.99
CA GLU A 192 2.26 -6.61 12.61
C GLU A 192 1.53 -7.94 12.90
N SER A 193 2.28 -9.03 12.86
CA SER A 193 1.76 -10.40 12.91
C SER A 193 0.93 -10.70 14.17
N TRP A 194 1.24 -10.05 15.28
CA TRP A 194 0.56 -10.27 16.57
C TRP A 194 -0.76 -9.52 16.74
N ILE A 195 -1.12 -8.64 15.81
CA ILE A 195 -2.46 -8.03 15.75
C ILE A 195 -3.24 -8.42 14.49
N GLN A 196 -2.63 -9.21 13.59
CA GLN A 196 -3.19 -9.43 12.26
C GLN A 196 -4.39 -10.40 12.24
N GLU A 197 -4.46 -11.40 13.12
CA GLU A 197 -5.58 -12.37 13.11
C GLU A 197 -6.96 -11.71 13.36
N PRO A 198 -7.11 -10.80 14.35
CA PRO A 198 -8.35 -10.07 14.52
C PRO A 198 -8.70 -9.21 13.30
N ILE A 199 -7.69 -8.58 12.69
CA ILE A 199 -7.84 -7.74 11.50
C ILE A 199 -8.31 -8.58 10.31
N ASP A 200 -7.70 -9.74 10.08
CA ASP A 200 -8.09 -10.69 9.03
C ASP A 200 -9.53 -11.14 9.24
N THR A 201 -9.88 -11.54 10.47
CA THR A 201 -11.23 -11.99 10.84
C THR A 201 -12.28 -10.91 10.55
N LEU A 202 -12.04 -9.67 10.99
CA LEU A 202 -12.95 -8.55 10.74
C LEU A 202 -13.06 -8.23 9.24
N THR A 203 -11.93 -8.26 8.52
CA THR A 203 -11.92 -8.02 7.07
C THR A 203 -12.72 -9.08 6.33
N GLU A 204 -12.59 -10.35 6.72
CA GLU A 204 -13.38 -11.46 6.15
C GLU A 204 -14.88 -11.29 6.40
N GLN A 205 -15.28 -10.89 7.61
CA GLN A 205 -16.69 -10.59 7.92
C GLN A 205 -17.23 -9.47 7.04
N MET A 206 -16.43 -8.42 6.81
CA MET A 206 -16.81 -7.31 5.92
C MET A 206 -16.87 -7.74 4.45
N MET A 207 -15.96 -8.60 3.98
CA MET A 207 -16.06 -9.20 2.64
C MET A 207 -17.33 -10.04 2.50
N GLU A 208 -17.63 -10.89 3.49
CA GLU A 208 -18.85 -11.69 3.50
C GLU A 208 -20.11 -10.81 3.46
N ARG A 209 -20.10 -9.65 4.11
CA ARG A 209 -21.26 -8.73 4.09
C ARG A 209 -21.35 -7.91 2.79
N TYR A 210 -20.26 -7.30 2.34
CA TYR A 210 -20.29 -6.26 1.30
C TYR A 210 -19.80 -6.73 -0.08
N ASN A 211 -19.03 -7.82 -0.18
CA ASN A 211 -18.50 -8.30 -1.47
C ASN A 211 -19.42 -9.29 -2.18
N ARG A 212 -20.68 -8.91 -2.43
CA ARG A 212 -21.69 -9.78 -3.06
C ARG A 212 -21.77 -9.60 -4.57
N LYS A 213 -22.11 -8.40 -5.02
CA LYS A 213 -22.24 -8.07 -6.46
C LYS A 213 -21.00 -7.35 -7.02
N GLN A 214 -20.25 -6.72 -6.13
CA GLN A 214 -19.07 -5.90 -6.41
C GLN A 214 -18.05 -6.19 -5.32
N CYS A 215 -16.76 -6.06 -5.63
CA CYS A 215 -15.69 -6.23 -4.65
C CYS A 215 -15.36 -4.87 -4.03
N ILE A 216 -15.81 -4.64 -2.80
CA ILE A 216 -15.60 -3.39 -2.05
C ILE A 216 -14.41 -3.52 -1.11
N VAL A 217 -14.36 -4.61 -0.35
CA VAL A 217 -13.39 -4.80 0.72
C VAL A 217 -12.25 -5.69 0.24
N PHE A 218 -11.02 -5.25 0.46
CA PHE A 218 -9.81 -5.99 0.13
C PHE A 218 -8.98 -6.26 1.38
N ASN A 219 -8.60 -7.53 1.58
CA ASN A 219 -7.61 -7.91 2.58
C ASN A 219 -6.19 -7.83 2.02
N THR A 220 -5.26 -7.27 2.78
CA THR A 220 -3.84 -7.19 2.42
C THR A 220 -3.08 -8.40 2.99
N LEU A 221 -2.46 -9.20 2.14
CA LEU A 221 -1.66 -10.35 2.58
C LEU A 221 -0.17 -10.08 2.41
N GLN A 222 0.57 -10.21 3.52
CA GLN A 222 2.00 -9.99 3.58
C GLN A 222 2.75 -11.29 3.27
N MET A 223 3.16 -11.49 2.02
CA MET A 223 3.71 -12.76 1.55
C MET A 223 5.11 -13.10 2.10
N TYR A 224 5.73 -12.21 2.88
CA TYR A 224 6.92 -12.51 3.68
C TYR A 224 6.64 -13.45 4.85
N ARG A 225 5.37 -13.72 5.18
CA ARG A 225 4.95 -14.54 6.32
C ARG A 225 4.71 -15.98 5.88
N ALA A 226 5.13 -16.92 6.71
CA ALA A 226 5.11 -18.34 6.37
C ALA A 226 3.70 -18.95 6.29
N ASP A 227 2.72 -18.35 6.98
CA ASP A 227 1.35 -18.86 7.09
C ASP A 227 0.41 -18.36 5.97
N ARG A 228 0.82 -17.34 5.20
CA ARG A 228 -0.09 -16.59 4.31
C ARG A 228 -0.54 -17.36 3.07
N LEU A 229 0.23 -18.32 2.60
CA LEU A 229 -0.20 -19.18 1.48
C LEU A 229 -1.38 -20.08 1.90
N ASN A 230 -1.29 -20.69 3.08
CA ASN A 230 -2.37 -21.53 3.62
C ASN A 230 -3.59 -20.67 3.92
N TYR A 231 -3.42 -19.52 4.56
CA TYR A 231 -4.51 -18.57 4.81
C TYR A 231 -5.23 -18.16 3.51
N LEU A 232 -4.47 -17.86 2.45
CA LEU A 232 -5.05 -17.52 1.14
C LEU A 232 -5.87 -18.68 0.56
N GLU A 233 -5.36 -19.91 0.62
CA GLU A 233 -6.09 -21.09 0.14
C GLU A 233 -7.41 -21.27 0.89
N GLU A 234 -7.38 -21.18 2.21
CA GLU A 234 -8.58 -21.33 3.03
C GLU A 234 -9.57 -20.18 2.83
N LEU A 235 -9.09 -18.94 2.68
CA LEU A 235 -9.94 -17.78 2.38
C LEU A 235 -10.70 -17.97 1.06
N LEU A 236 -10.02 -18.46 0.03
CA LEU A 236 -10.63 -18.73 -1.28
C LEU A 236 -11.69 -19.82 -1.19
N GLU A 237 -11.47 -20.83 -0.34
CA GLU A 237 -12.46 -21.88 -0.11
C GLU A 237 -13.67 -21.36 0.67
N ARG A 238 -13.46 -20.60 1.75
CA ARG A 238 -14.53 -19.93 2.50
C ARG A 238 -15.36 -19.00 1.61
N ALA A 239 -14.70 -18.26 0.71
CA ALA A 239 -15.35 -17.38 -0.25
C ALA A 239 -16.25 -18.15 -1.23
N ARG A 240 -15.77 -19.31 -1.70
CA ARG A 240 -16.54 -20.23 -2.55
C ARG A 240 -17.76 -20.78 -1.82
N GLU A 241 -17.59 -21.26 -0.59
CA GLU A 241 -18.66 -21.85 0.22
C GLU A 241 -19.74 -20.84 0.61
N LYS A 242 -19.33 -19.64 1.02
CA LYS A 242 -20.22 -18.58 1.52
C LYS A 242 -20.72 -17.65 0.42
N GLY A 243 -20.19 -17.75 -0.80
CA GLY A 243 -20.62 -16.98 -1.97
C GLY A 243 -20.31 -15.49 -1.89
N PHE A 244 -19.10 -15.11 -1.48
CA PHE A 244 -18.60 -13.73 -1.56
C PHE A 244 -17.38 -13.63 -2.48
N ILE A 245 -17.16 -12.45 -3.06
CA ILE A 245 -16.01 -12.17 -3.94
C ILE A 245 -14.80 -11.83 -3.06
N SER A 246 -13.72 -12.60 -3.17
CA SER A 246 -12.49 -12.29 -2.43
C SER A 246 -11.80 -11.06 -3.01
N GLY A 247 -11.59 -10.03 -2.20
CA GLY A 247 -10.72 -8.90 -2.52
C GLY A 247 -9.35 -9.12 -1.89
N ILE A 248 -8.29 -9.25 -2.69
CA ILE A 248 -6.96 -9.59 -2.21
C ILE A 248 -5.95 -8.56 -2.71
N LYS A 249 -5.19 -7.96 -1.78
CA LYS A 249 -3.98 -7.17 -2.06
C LYS A 249 -2.76 -7.96 -1.63
N LEU A 250 -1.93 -8.35 -2.58
CA LEU A 250 -0.67 -9.03 -2.28
C LEU A 250 0.45 -8.00 -2.12
N VAL A 251 1.14 -8.04 -0.98
CA VAL A 251 2.37 -7.31 -0.71
C VAL A 251 3.47 -8.29 -0.27
N ARG A 252 4.73 -7.86 -0.25
CA ARG A 252 5.76 -8.64 0.48
C ARG A 252 5.56 -8.49 1.98
N GLY A 253 5.61 -7.27 2.48
CA GLY A 253 5.47 -6.94 3.90
C GLY A 253 6.37 -5.76 4.25
N ALA A 254 6.05 -5.06 5.34
CA ALA A 254 6.73 -3.84 5.76
C ALA A 254 7.50 -3.99 7.09
N TYR A 255 7.20 -5.01 7.91
CA TYR A 255 7.68 -5.09 9.28
C TYR A 255 8.79 -6.14 9.50
N TRP A 256 9.53 -6.52 8.46
CA TRP A 256 10.34 -7.76 8.47
C TRP A 256 11.41 -7.78 9.58
N GLU A 257 12.11 -6.67 9.79
CA GLU A 257 13.11 -6.56 10.86
C GLU A 257 12.43 -6.59 12.25
N LYS A 258 11.36 -5.80 12.42
CA LYS A 258 10.58 -5.73 13.66
C LYS A 258 10.02 -7.10 14.08
N GLU A 259 9.54 -7.88 13.13
CA GLU A 259 9.05 -9.25 13.37
C GLU A 259 10.16 -10.19 13.88
N ARG A 260 11.37 -10.06 13.32
CA ARG A 260 12.53 -10.86 13.72
C ARG A 260 13.06 -10.45 15.09
N GLU A 261 13.14 -9.15 15.34
CA GLU A 261 13.56 -8.59 16.63
C GLU A 261 12.61 -9.03 17.75
N ARG A 262 11.28 -8.92 17.54
CA ARG A 262 10.28 -9.40 18.51
C ARG A 262 10.40 -10.91 18.73
N ALA A 263 10.50 -11.70 17.67
CA ALA A 263 10.64 -13.16 17.76
C ALA A 263 11.88 -13.58 18.56
N HIS A 264 13.02 -12.90 18.33
CA HIS A 264 14.25 -13.13 19.10
C HIS A 264 14.07 -12.74 20.57
N ALA A 265 13.52 -11.55 20.85
CA ALA A 265 13.33 -11.05 22.22
C ALA A 265 12.36 -11.94 23.03
N MET A 266 11.27 -12.39 22.41
CA MET A 266 10.23 -13.20 23.04
C MET A 266 10.47 -14.72 22.89
N LYS A 267 11.56 -15.12 22.22
CA LYS A 267 11.99 -16.52 22.06
C LYS A 267 10.97 -17.43 21.36
N TYR A 268 10.29 -16.92 20.34
CA TYR A 268 9.42 -17.72 19.46
C TYR A 268 9.96 -17.76 18.03
N THR A 269 9.49 -18.70 17.21
CA THR A 269 9.89 -18.81 15.80
C THR A 269 9.44 -17.59 15.01
N SER A 270 10.37 -16.94 14.30
CA SER A 270 10.03 -15.79 13.47
C SER A 270 8.91 -16.15 12.47
N PRO A 271 7.84 -15.33 12.36
CA PRO A 271 6.71 -15.64 11.49
C PRO A 271 7.01 -15.35 10.02
N VAL A 272 8.15 -14.69 9.75
CA VAL A 272 8.58 -14.26 8.42
C VAL A 272 9.69 -15.15 7.87
N TYR A 273 9.74 -15.27 6.54
CA TYR A 273 10.78 -16.00 5.84
C TYR A 273 12.16 -15.38 6.09
N PRO A 274 13.23 -16.20 6.19
CA PRO A 274 14.56 -15.72 6.55
C PRO A 274 15.26 -14.96 5.42
N THR A 275 14.80 -15.10 4.17
CA THR A 275 15.42 -14.46 3.00
C THR A 275 14.39 -13.82 2.07
N LYS A 276 14.86 -12.85 1.28
CA LYS A 276 14.06 -12.18 0.26
C LYS A 276 13.59 -13.16 -0.83
N GLU A 277 14.43 -14.10 -1.22
CA GLU A 277 14.13 -15.09 -2.25
C GLU A 277 12.94 -15.96 -1.84
N LYS A 278 12.87 -16.38 -0.57
CA LYS A 278 11.73 -17.13 -0.04
C LYS A 278 10.44 -16.30 0.00
N THR A 279 10.56 -15.01 0.33
CA THR A 279 9.45 -14.07 0.22
C THR A 279 8.98 -13.91 -1.23
N ASP A 280 9.90 -13.83 -2.18
CA ASP A 280 9.60 -13.73 -3.61
C ASP A 280 8.94 -15.01 -4.15
N GLU A 281 9.41 -16.18 -3.73
CA GLU A 281 8.78 -17.47 -4.04
C GLU A 281 7.34 -17.52 -3.51
N SER A 282 7.13 -17.15 -2.25
CA SER A 282 5.81 -17.09 -1.62
C SER A 282 4.87 -16.13 -2.34
N PHE A 283 5.35 -14.91 -2.61
CA PHE A 283 4.59 -13.89 -3.35
C PHE A 283 4.17 -14.42 -4.73
N ASN A 284 5.10 -14.96 -5.51
CA ASN A 284 4.80 -15.45 -6.85
C ASN A 284 3.87 -16.67 -6.82
N LYS A 285 3.94 -17.55 -5.81
CA LYS A 285 2.98 -18.65 -5.63
C LYS A 285 1.56 -18.13 -5.37
N ALA A 286 1.38 -17.17 -4.47
CA ALA A 286 0.08 -16.55 -4.22
C ALA A 286 -0.49 -15.87 -5.46
N VAL A 287 0.35 -15.19 -6.24
CA VAL A 287 -0.04 -14.61 -7.53
C VAL A 287 -0.61 -15.69 -8.46
N MET A 288 0.08 -16.82 -8.63
CA MET A 288 -0.40 -17.91 -9.48
C MET A 288 -1.72 -18.52 -8.96
N MET A 289 -1.85 -18.70 -7.64
CA MET A 289 -3.10 -19.17 -7.03
C MET A 289 -4.30 -18.25 -7.34
N CYS A 290 -4.07 -16.93 -7.31
CA CYS A 290 -5.09 -15.95 -7.62
C CYS A 290 -5.41 -15.87 -9.11
N LEU A 291 -4.40 -15.90 -9.99
CA LEU A 291 -4.61 -15.81 -11.45
C LEU A 291 -5.44 -16.97 -11.99
N VAL A 292 -5.27 -18.18 -11.47
CA VAL A 292 -6.08 -19.36 -11.84
C VAL A 292 -7.56 -19.18 -11.49
N ARG A 293 -7.87 -18.33 -10.52
CA ARG A 293 -9.22 -18.07 -10.00
C ARG A 293 -9.71 -16.65 -10.29
N LEU A 294 -9.03 -15.92 -11.17
CA LEU A 294 -9.28 -14.50 -11.42
C LEU A 294 -10.75 -14.15 -11.75
N PRO A 295 -11.56 -15.01 -12.40
CA PRO A 295 -12.99 -14.73 -12.60
C PRO A 295 -13.84 -14.65 -11.31
N HIS A 296 -13.33 -15.15 -10.18
CA HIS A 296 -14.05 -15.27 -8.90
C HIS A 296 -13.47 -14.40 -7.78
N LEU A 297 -12.42 -13.63 -8.05
CA LEU A 297 -11.77 -12.75 -7.08
C LEU A 297 -11.28 -11.46 -7.73
N HIS A 298 -10.94 -10.48 -6.91
CA HIS A 298 -10.23 -9.29 -7.35
C HIS A 298 -8.85 -9.28 -6.72
N LEU A 299 -7.82 -9.09 -7.54
CA LEU A 299 -6.41 -9.13 -7.18
C LEU A 299 -5.76 -7.77 -7.42
N CYS A 300 -5.20 -7.20 -6.36
CA CYS A 300 -4.28 -6.08 -6.42
C CYS A 300 -2.85 -6.58 -6.13
N LEU A 301 -1.94 -6.40 -7.09
CA LEU A 301 -0.51 -6.66 -6.91
C LEU A 301 0.20 -5.38 -6.52
N ALA A 302 0.46 -5.22 -5.23
CA ALA A 302 1.23 -4.11 -4.70
C ALA A 302 2.72 -4.47 -4.64
N THR A 303 3.44 -4.17 -5.73
CA THR A 303 4.86 -4.52 -5.89
C THR A 303 5.58 -3.59 -6.84
N HIS A 304 6.84 -3.32 -6.53
CA HIS A 304 7.80 -2.65 -7.42
C HIS A 304 8.81 -3.62 -8.05
N ASN A 305 8.66 -4.92 -7.80
CA ASN A 305 9.52 -5.92 -8.42
C ASN A 305 9.03 -6.16 -9.86
N GLN A 306 9.84 -5.72 -10.82
CA GLN A 306 9.54 -5.89 -12.25
C GLN A 306 9.38 -7.36 -12.65
N GLU A 307 10.14 -8.30 -12.08
CA GLU A 307 10.06 -9.71 -12.45
C GLU A 307 8.70 -10.30 -12.08
N SER A 308 8.19 -9.96 -10.88
CA SER A 308 6.83 -10.34 -10.45
C SER A 308 5.76 -9.71 -11.35
N ILE A 309 5.93 -8.45 -11.76
CA ILE A 309 5.00 -7.80 -12.70
C ILE A 309 5.04 -8.50 -14.07
N GLN A 310 6.24 -8.76 -14.59
CA GLN A 310 6.43 -9.45 -15.86
C GLN A 310 5.86 -10.87 -15.83
N LEU A 311 5.94 -11.58 -14.70
CA LEU A 311 5.29 -12.86 -14.52
C LEU A 311 3.79 -12.75 -14.78
N VAL A 312 3.11 -11.81 -14.12
CA VAL A 312 1.65 -11.62 -14.32
C VAL A 312 1.31 -11.23 -15.74
N VAL A 313 2.03 -10.25 -16.32
CA VAL A 313 1.78 -9.80 -17.69
C VAL A 313 1.92 -10.96 -18.69
N ARG A 314 2.95 -11.80 -18.52
CA ARG A 314 3.13 -13.02 -19.32
C ARG A 314 1.96 -13.98 -19.15
N GLU A 315 1.54 -14.24 -17.91
CA GLU A 315 0.47 -15.21 -17.62
C GLU A 315 -0.90 -14.74 -18.13
N VAL A 316 -1.24 -13.46 -17.97
CA VAL A 316 -2.46 -12.86 -18.54
C VAL A 316 -2.51 -13.06 -20.05
N THR A 317 -1.38 -12.83 -20.73
CA THR A 317 -1.26 -12.99 -22.19
C THR A 317 -1.31 -14.46 -22.59
N ARG A 318 -0.54 -15.32 -21.92
CA ARG A 318 -0.41 -16.75 -22.20
C ARG A 318 -1.73 -17.50 -22.01
N CYS A 319 -2.45 -17.20 -20.92
CA CYS A 319 -3.73 -17.82 -20.59
C CYS A 319 -4.92 -17.14 -21.27
N LYS A 320 -4.70 -16.05 -22.03
CA LYS A 320 -5.76 -15.24 -22.67
C LYS A 320 -6.87 -14.89 -21.68
N LEU A 321 -6.51 -14.41 -20.49
CA LEU A 321 -7.47 -14.11 -19.44
C LEU A 321 -8.39 -12.97 -19.91
N GLU A 322 -9.62 -13.30 -20.27
CA GLU A 322 -10.61 -12.30 -20.65
C GLU A 322 -11.05 -11.49 -19.44
N LYS A 323 -11.45 -10.23 -19.67
CA LYS A 323 -11.93 -9.31 -18.63
C LYS A 323 -10.98 -9.15 -17.44
N PHE A 324 -9.70 -9.53 -17.55
CA PHE A 324 -8.74 -9.41 -16.45
C PHE A 324 -8.70 -7.99 -15.87
N ARG A 325 -8.95 -6.95 -16.69
CA ARG A 325 -8.97 -5.55 -16.24
C ARG A 325 -9.97 -5.29 -15.11
N SER A 326 -11.11 -5.95 -15.06
CA SER A 326 -12.06 -5.77 -13.94
C SER A 326 -11.62 -6.44 -12.65
N HIS A 327 -10.67 -7.39 -12.73
CA HIS A 327 -10.26 -8.25 -11.62
C HIS A 327 -8.80 -8.08 -11.21
N LEU A 328 -7.98 -7.43 -12.03
CA LEU A 328 -6.53 -7.32 -11.85
C LEU A 328 -6.12 -5.85 -11.79
N HIS A 329 -5.43 -5.51 -10.71
CA HIS A 329 -4.90 -4.18 -10.46
C HIS A 329 -3.43 -4.28 -10.10
N PHE A 330 -2.60 -3.35 -10.58
CA PHE A 330 -1.24 -3.17 -10.09
C PHE A 330 -1.18 -1.93 -9.20
N SER A 331 -0.33 -1.94 -8.18
CA SER A 331 -0.12 -0.76 -7.35
C SER A 331 1.34 -0.60 -6.98
N GLN A 332 1.82 0.65 -7.01
CA GLN A 332 3.14 1.03 -6.53
C GLN A 332 3.02 2.22 -5.58
N LEU A 333 3.98 2.39 -4.68
CA LEU A 333 4.06 3.62 -3.88
C LEU A 333 4.27 4.85 -4.78
N TYR A 334 3.61 5.96 -4.44
CA TYR A 334 3.90 7.26 -5.02
C TYR A 334 5.36 7.66 -4.78
N GLY A 335 5.96 8.28 -5.79
CA GLY A 335 7.38 8.65 -5.76
C GLY A 335 8.34 7.52 -6.13
N MET A 336 7.88 6.30 -6.41
CA MET A 336 8.74 5.15 -6.72
C MET A 336 8.28 4.40 -7.97
N SER A 337 9.23 3.97 -8.80
CA SER A 337 9.04 3.06 -9.94
C SER A 337 8.01 3.55 -10.95
N ASP A 338 8.11 4.83 -11.30
CA ASP A 338 7.27 5.49 -12.31
C ASP A 338 7.36 4.77 -13.68
N ASN A 339 8.53 4.24 -14.02
CA ASN A 339 8.74 3.44 -15.23
C ASN A 339 7.88 2.17 -15.27
N LEU A 340 7.54 1.58 -14.11
CA LEU A 340 6.66 0.42 -14.05
C LEU A 340 5.20 0.84 -14.13
N THR A 341 4.82 1.83 -13.32
CA THR A 341 3.43 2.30 -13.23
C THR A 341 2.91 2.80 -14.57
N PHE A 342 3.66 3.69 -15.23
CA PHE A 342 3.19 4.32 -16.45
C PHE A 342 3.31 3.40 -17.67
N ALA A 343 4.30 2.51 -17.71
CA ALA A 343 4.36 1.47 -18.73
C ALA A 343 3.16 0.51 -18.64
N LEU A 344 2.74 0.14 -17.43
CA LEU A 344 1.54 -0.68 -17.21
C LEU A 344 0.26 0.03 -17.64
N ALA A 345 0.09 1.29 -17.24
CA ALA A 345 -1.07 2.10 -17.63
C ALA A 345 -1.17 2.27 -19.15
N LYS A 346 -0.07 2.64 -19.81
CA LYS A 346 0.05 2.75 -21.27
C LYS A 346 -0.21 1.43 -21.99
N ALA A 347 0.16 0.31 -21.36
CA ALA A 347 -0.13 -1.04 -21.85
C ALA A 347 -1.56 -1.51 -21.57
N GLY A 348 -2.42 -0.69 -20.96
CA GLY A 348 -3.82 -1.02 -20.71
C GLY A 348 -4.04 -1.87 -19.46
N PHE A 349 -3.14 -1.86 -18.49
CA PHE A 349 -3.39 -2.46 -17.18
C PHE A 349 -3.92 -1.41 -16.20
N ASN A 350 -4.90 -1.78 -15.38
CA ASN A 350 -5.33 -0.91 -14.29
C ASN A 350 -4.22 -0.83 -13.25
N THR A 351 -3.79 0.40 -12.97
CA THR A 351 -2.60 0.66 -12.17
C THR A 351 -2.87 1.84 -11.25
N SER A 352 -2.36 1.79 -10.02
CA SER A 352 -2.44 2.90 -9.06
C SER A 352 -1.10 3.30 -8.47
N LYS A 353 -1.04 4.56 -8.01
CA LYS A 353 -0.12 4.97 -6.97
C LYS A 353 -0.80 4.95 -5.61
N TYR A 354 -0.17 4.29 -4.64
CA TYR A 354 -0.50 4.41 -3.23
C TYR A 354 0.04 5.75 -2.73
N LEU A 355 -0.85 6.65 -2.32
CA LEU A 355 -0.58 8.07 -2.09
C LEU A 355 -0.84 8.45 -0.63
N PRO A 356 0.20 8.44 0.22
CA PRO A 356 0.13 8.96 1.58
C PRO A 356 -0.06 10.48 1.56
N TYR A 357 -0.85 11.01 2.48
CA TYR A 357 -1.03 12.45 2.66
C TYR A 357 -1.36 12.80 4.11
N GLY A 358 -1.22 14.08 4.49
CA GLY A 358 -1.48 14.57 5.84
C GLY A 358 -0.35 15.44 6.38
N GLU A 359 -0.53 16.06 7.54
CA GLU A 359 0.46 16.97 8.14
C GLU A 359 1.88 16.37 8.16
N VAL A 360 2.90 17.16 7.81
CA VAL A 360 4.29 16.69 7.72
C VAL A 360 4.74 15.97 8.98
N ASP A 361 4.40 16.51 10.15
CA ASP A 361 4.83 15.99 11.45
C ASP A 361 4.20 14.62 11.75
N LYS A 362 2.94 14.42 11.33
CA LYS A 362 2.22 13.15 11.47
C LYS A 362 2.65 12.11 10.43
N ALA A 363 3.07 12.55 9.24
CA ALA A 363 3.58 11.66 8.18
C ALA A 363 5.05 11.27 8.37
N LEU A 364 5.80 11.95 9.24
CA LEU A 364 7.23 11.72 9.42
C LEU A 364 7.57 10.29 9.90
N PRO A 365 6.88 9.69 10.90
CA PRO A 365 7.10 8.29 11.28
C PRO A 365 6.89 7.33 10.10
N TYR A 366 5.88 7.58 9.27
CA TYR A 366 5.65 6.83 8.04
C TYR A 366 6.82 6.96 7.06
N LEU A 367 7.30 8.18 6.80
CA LEU A 367 8.41 8.45 5.90
C LEU A 367 9.72 7.79 6.37
N ILE A 368 9.96 7.80 7.68
CA ILE A 368 11.14 7.17 8.29
C ILE A 368 11.10 5.66 8.10
N ARG A 369 9.98 5.00 8.41
CA ARG A 369 9.83 3.56 8.17
C ARG A 369 10.05 3.23 6.69
N ARG A 370 9.49 4.02 5.78
CA ARG A 370 9.71 3.86 4.34
C ARG A 370 11.17 4.03 3.93
N ALA A 371 11.91 4.93 4.56
CA ALA A 371 13.33 5.10 4.29
C ALA A 371 14.15 3.89 4.78
N GLU A 372 13.90 3.44 6.02
CA GLU A 372 14.61 2.32 6.65
C GLU A 372 14.35 1.00 5.92
N GLU A 373 13.09 0.69 5.61
CA GLU A 373 12.71 -0.51 4.84
C GLU A 373 13.36 -0.53 3.45
N ASN A 374 13.42 0.61 2.77
CA ASN A 374 14.03 0.70 1.44
C ASN A 374 15.56 0.66 1.48
N THR A 375 16.19 1.01 2.60
CA THR A 375 17.63 0.75 2.80
C THR A 375 17.93 -0.73 3.06
N ALA A 376 17.02 -1.44 3.72
CA ALA A 376 17.15 -2.88 3.97
C ALA A 376 16.92 -3.73 2.70
N ILE A 377 16.10 -3.25 1.77
CA ILE A 377 15.83 -3.92 0.49
C ILE A 377 16.91 -3.55 -0.54
N SER A 378 18.03 -4.26 -0.50
CA SER A 378 19.10 -4.13 -1.49
C SER A 378 18.56 -4.41 -2.91
N GLY A 379 18.72 -3.43 -3.81
CA GLY A 379 18.43 -3.58 -5.24
C GLY A 379 17.40 -2.60 -5.81
N GLN A 380 16.28 -2.36 -5.13
CA GLN A 380 15.21 -1.52 -5.69
C GLN A 380 15.60 -0.03 -5.71
N MET A 381 16.19 0.48 -4.63
CA MET A 381 16.69 1.85 -4.57
C MET A 381 17.85 2.10 -5.52
N SER A 382 18.77 1.13 -5.63
CA SER A 382 19.87 1.18 -6.60
C SER A 382 19.37 1.27 -8.03
N ARG A 383 18.30 0.52 -8.35
CA ARG A 383 17.66 0.56 -9.65
C ARG A 383 16.99 1.90 -9.92
N GLU A 384 16.20 2.42 -8.98
CA GLU A 384 15.55 3.72 -9.15
C GLU A 384 16.57 4.84 -9.40
N LEU A 385 17.66 4.82 -8.64
CA LEU A 385 18.78 5.74 -8.82
C LEU A 385 19.42 5.60 -10.21
N GLN A 386 19.59 4.36 -10.71
CA GLN A 386 20.12 4.10 -12.04
C GLN A 386 19.19 4.67 -13.13
N LEU A 387 17.88 4.44 -13.03
CA LEU A 387 16.89 4.95 -14.00
C LEU A 387 16.88 6.48 -14.03
N LEU A 388 16.92 7.13 -12.86
CA LEU A 388 17.04 8.59 -12.76
C LEU A 388 18.33 9.09 -13.40
N LYS A 389 19.46 8.39 -13.18
CA LYS A 389 20.75 8.75 -13.78
C LYS A 389 20.73 8.62 -15.30
N GLU A 390 20.14 7.56 -15.83
CA GLU A 390 19.99 7.33 -17.26
C GLU A 390 19.11 8.40 -17.92
N GLU A 391 18.00 8.77 -17.29
CA GLU A 391 17.14 9.85 -17.79
C GLU A 391 17.84 11.22 -17.74
N LEU A 392 18.56 11.52 -16.66
CA LEU A 392 19.36 12.76 -16.57
C LEU A 392 20.43 12.82 -17.68
N ARG A 393 21.05 11.69 -18.04
CA ARG A 393 21.98 11.60 -19.17
C ARG A 393 21.27 11.79 -20.51
N ARG A 394 20.10 11.17 -20.71
CA ARG A 394 19.28 11.35 -21.91
C ARG A 394 18.96 12.83 -22.15
N ARG A 395 18.62 13.57 -21.08
CA ARG A 395 18.38 15.02 -21.10
C ARG A 395 19.63 15.89 -21.12
N LYS A 396 20.84 15.30 -21.14
CA LYS A 396 22.14 16.00 -21.11
C LYS A 396 22.34 16.89 -19.86
N LEU A 397 21.77 16.48 -18.72
CA LEU A 397 21.84 17.22 -17.46
C LEU A 397 22.98 16.76 -16.55
N VAL A 398 23.56 15.59 -16.82
CA VAL A 398 24.73 15.02 -16.15
C VAL A 398 25.61 14.32 -17.19
N SER A 399 26.93 14.29 -16.95
CA SER A 399 27.92 13.62 -17.81
C SER A 399 27.90 12.09 -17.69
#